data_AF-A0A542UBU0-F1
#
_entry.id   AF-A0A542UBU0-F1
#
_cell.length_a   1.000
_cell.length_b   1.000
_cell.length_c   1.000
_cell.angle_alpha   90.00
_cell.angle_beta   90.00
_cell.angle_gamma   90.00
#
_symmetry.space_group_name_H-M   'P 1'
#
loop_
_entity.id
_entity.type
_entity.pdbx_description
1 polymer ?
#
loop_
_entity_poly.entity_id
_entity_poly.type
_entity_poly.pdbx_seq_one_letter_code
_entity_poly.pdbx_strand_id
1 'polypeptide(L)'
;MAAPSPAPKKRRDVAETLLGVLTCVLIALISVLESALVIPRIGRYGTSSFDKWCLNAQYIALIFMWFSLLGHEYVHRHERAWAKKSRRYGYTIQGLALALCAATNWGKGIWGAVIVAFLLLMVYSVWDAYMKALALHPEDQKVLDQIIEQKRQRAQERWEEEQRHRRAARLEEAAAQYGQDLAIDPSETKKPSVEWKIPSRKHQPLVYFIRNGNRVKIGTTTDLRRRVRTLALRPENVVLLEAGGMDRERDFHKRFEKYREGNTEWFRDLGELSAYITERVEEIRRQQAATRSGSADR
;
A
#
# COMPACT_ATOMS: atom_id res chain seq x y z
N MET A 1 52.83 -15.79 -11.84
CA MET A 1 52.06 -14.60 -11.45
C MET A 1 52.22 -14.42 -9.95
N ALA A 2 52.99 -13.41 -9.51
CA ALA A 2 53.21 -13.12 -8.10
C ALA A 2 52.00 -12.36 -7.54
N ALA A 3 51.46 -12.80 -6.41
CA ALA A 3 50.36 -12.12 -5.74
C ALA A 3 50.79 -10.72 -5.28
N PRO A 4 49.96 -9.67 -5.49
CA PRO A 4 50.30 -8.32 -5.08
C PRO A 4 50.45 -8.24 -3.56
N SER A 5 51.62 -7.76 -3.11
CA SER A 5 51.91 -7.52 -1.69
C SER A 5 50.86 -6.53 -1.12
N PRO A 6 50.20 -6.86 0.01
CA PRO A 6 49.19 -5.98 0.58
C PRO A 6 49.84 -4.67 1.04
N ALA A 7 49.49 -3.58 0.36
CA ALA A 7 49.94 -2.23 0.71
C ALA A 7 49.53 -1.86 2.16
N PRO A 8 50.31 -1.01 2.85
CA PRO A 8 50.19 -0.79 4.30
C PRO A 8 49.01 0.12 4.65
N LYS A 9 47.77 -0.42 4.63
CA LYS A 9 46.54 0.28 5.08
C LYS A 9 46.69 0.87 6.50
N LYS A 10 47.42 0.18 7.38
CA LYS A 10 47.52 0.50 8.81
C LYS A 10 48.16 1.87 9.12
N ARG A 11 48.99 2.45 8.24
CA ARG A 11 49.61 3.77 8.48
C ARG A 11 48.67 4.94 8.16
N ARG A 12 47.73 4.76 7.23
CA ARG A 12 46.80 5.81 6.82
C ARG A 12 45.73 6.06 7.90
N ASP A 13 45.22 4.99 8.50
CA ASP A 13 44.19 5.07 9.56
C ASP A 13 44.69 5.81 10.81
N VAL A 14 45.97 5.66 11.17
CA VAL A 14 46.56 6.34 12.33
C VAL A 14 46.70 7.83 12.09
N ALA A 15 47.11 8.25 10.88
CA ALA A 15 47.24 9.67 10.55
C ALA A 15 45.87 10.38 10.50
N GLU A 16 44.85 9.73 9.92
CA GLU A 16 43.48 10.26 9.87
C GLU A 16 42.86 10.34 11.27
N THR A 17 43.11 9.34 12.13
CA THR A 17 42.68 9.36 13.53
C THR A 17 43.35 10.48 14.33
N LEU A 18 44.66 10.65 14.19
CA LEU A 18 45.41 11.70 14.88
C LEU A 18 44.98 13.10 14.43
N LEU A 19 44.71 13.29 13.14
CA LEU A 19 44.22 14.56 12.61
C LEU A 19 42.82 14.88 13.17
N GLY A 20 41.93 13.90 13.23
CA GLY A 20 40.60 14.05 13.84
C GLY A 20 40.67 14.42 15.33
N VAL A 21 41.53 13.73 16.10
CA VAL A 21 41.74 14.02 17.52
C VAL A 21 42.33 15.43 17.72
N LEU A 22 43.35 15.80 16.95
CA LEU A 22 43.99 17.10 17.04
C LEU A 22 42.99 18.23 16.73
N THR A 23 42.14 18.06 15.72
CA THR A 23 41.10 19.02 15.35
C THR A 23 40.09 19.20 16.49
N CYS A 24 39.60 18.11 17.08
CA CYS A 24 38.69 18.17 18.22
C CYS A 24 39.32 18.85 19.45
N VAL A 25 40.58 18.54 19.75
CA VAL A 25 41.32 19.16 20.86
C VAL A 25 41.52 20.65 20.62
N LEU A 26 41.88 21.06 19.41
CA LEU A 26 42.08 22.47 19.06
C LEU A 26 40.77 23.27 19.20
N ILE A 27 39.65 22.73 18.72
CA ILE A 27 38.33 23.36 18.83
C ILE A 27 37.89 23.49 20.29
N ALA A 28 38.11 22.44 21.10
CA ALA A 28 37.81 22.48 22.53
C ALA A 28 38.67 23.51 23.27
N LEU A 29 39.97 23.58 22.95
CA LEU A 29 40.89 24.57 23.52
C LEU A 29 40.46 26.00 23.18
N ILE A 30 40.13 26.28 21.91
CA ILE A 30 39.63 27.59 21.48
C ILE A 30 38.34 27.93 22.23
N SER A 31 37.41 26.98 22.35
CA SER A 31 36.13 27.18 23.06
C SER A 31 36.32 27.49 24.55
N VAL A 32 37.27 26.82 25.21
CA VAL A 32 37.62 27.05 26.62
C VAL A 32 38.34 28.38 26.80
N LEU A 33 39.29 28.71 25.92
CA LEU A 33 40.03 29.98 25.97
C LEU A 33 39.08 31.17 25.77
N GLU A 34 38.18 31.09 24.80
CA GLU A 34 37.16 32.12 24.57
C GLU A 34 36.19 32.21 25.74
N SER A 35 35.70 31.09 26.27
CA SER A 35 34.81 31.11 27.44
C SER A 35 35.48 31.70 28.68
N ALA A 36 36.74 31.36 28.94
CA ALA A 36 37.49 31.86 30.09
C ALA A 36 37.86 33.34 29.96
N LEU A 37 38.11 33.84 28.74
CA LEU A 37 38.51 35.23 28.51
C LEU A 37 37.32 36.18 28.30
N VAL A 38 36.23 35.70 27.71
CA VAL A 38 35.10 36.52 27.26
C VAL A 38 33.97 36.54 28.31
N ILE A 39 33.61 35.39 28.91
CA ILE A 39 32.47 35.31 29.84
C ILE A 39 32.65 36.18 31.09
N PRO A 40 33.83 36.28 31.74
CA PRO A 40 34.01 37.14 32.90
C PRO A 40 33.85 38.64 32.60
N ARG A 41 33.95 39.05 31.32
CA ARG A 41 33.81 40.45 30.89
C ARG A 41 32.39 40.81 30.44
N ILE A 42 31.64 39.87 29.87
CA ILE A 42 30.25 40.10 29.42
C ILE A 42 29.34 40.54 30.58
N GLY A 43 29.54 39.98 31.78
CA GLY A 43 28.72 40.31 32.96
C GLY A 43 28.90 41.74 33.49
N ARG A 44 29.93 42.48 33.06
CA ARG A 44 30.20 43.85 33.55
C ARG A 44 30.04 44.96 32.51
N TYR A 45 30.04 44.68 31.20
CA TYR A 45 29.97 45.72 30.15
C TYR A 45 29.16 45.35 28.88
N GLY A 46 28.17 44.45 28.98
CA GLY A 46 27.36 43.98 27.84
C GLY A 46 26.41 45.00 27.20
N THR A 47 26.91 46.15 26.75
CA THR A 47 26.17 47.13 25.92
C THR A 47 26.82 47.34 24.55
N SER A 48 28.05 46.90 24.34
CA SER A 48 28.76 47.12 23.09
C SER A 48 28.22 46.19 21.98
N SER A 49 28.14 46.70 20.75
CA SER A 49 27.80 45.87 19.57
C SER A 49 28.80 44.74 19.34
N PHE A 50 30.02 44.87 19.87
CA PHE A 50 31.09 43.88 19.73
C PHE A 50 30.80 42.61 20.53
N ASP A 51 30.31 42.73 21.77
CA ASP A 51 29.99 41.56 22.62
C ASP A 51 28.87 40.72 22.00
N LYS A 52 27.88 41.38 21.37
CA LYS A 52 26.80 40.71 20.63
C LYS A 52 27.33 39.99 19.39
N TRP A 53 28.32 40.57 18.72
CA TRP A 53 28.94 39.95 17.54
C TRP A 53 29.76 38.71 17.92
N CYS A 54 30.54 38.77 19.00
CA CYS A 54 31.29 37.62 19.52
C CYS A 54 30.35 36.47 19.93
N LEU A 55 29.24 36.76 20.61
CA LEU A 55 28.23 35.74 20.94
C LEU A 55 27.62 35.11 19.68
N ASN A 56 27.27 35.91 18.67
CA ASN A 56 26.76 35.40 17.40
C ASN A 56 27.79 34.54 16.64
N ALA A 57 29.06 34.94 16.64
CA ALA A 57 30.15 34.16 16.05
C ALA A 57 30.32 32.80 16.75
N GLN A 58 30.20 32.77 18.08
CA GLN A 58 30.25 31.54 18.87
C GLN A 58 29.09 30.59 18.52
N TYR A 59 27.87 31.11 18.32
CA TYR A 59 26.73 30.29 17.86
C TYR A 59 26.97 29.68 16.49
N ILE A 60 27.51 30.47 15.55
CA ILE A 60 27.85 29.98 14.20
C ILE A 60 28.92 28.87 14.30
N ALA A 61 29.95 29.04 15.13
CA ALA A 61 31.00 28.05 15.33
C ALA A 61 30.46 26.71 15.89
N LEU A 62 29.52 26.76 16.84
CA LEU A 62 28.87 25.56 17.39
C LEU A 62 28.05 24.81 16.33
N ILE A 63 27.40 25.53 15.41
CA ILE A 63 26.68 24.92 14.28
C ILE A 63 27.64 24.21 13.32
N PHE A 64 28.76 24.85 12.95
CA PHE A 64 29.77 24.23 12.09
C PHE A 64 30.42 23.00 12.75
N MET A 65 30.68 23.05 14.06
CA MET A 65 31.17 21.91 14.82
C MET A 65 30.17 20.73 14.79
N TRP A 66 28.86 21.01 14.90
CA TRP A 66 27.83 19.99 14.77
C TRP A 66 27.79 19.35 13.38
N PHE A 67 27.83 20.16 12.30
CA PHE A 67 27.91 19.65 10.93
C PHE A 67 29.16 18.79 10.70
N SER A 68 30.30 19.18 11.27
CA SER A 68 31.54 18.40 11.19
C SER A 68 31.40 17.03 11.87
N LEU A 69 30.73 16.97 13.03
CA LEU A 69 30.47 15.70 13.73
C LEU A 69 29.50 14.79 12.97
N LEU A 70 28.49 15.38 12.31
CA LEU A 70 27.58 14.67 11.40
C LEU A 70 28.30 14.13 10.16
N GLY A 71 29.20 14.91 9.57
CA GLY A 71 30.07 14.48 8.47
C GLY A 71 30.94 13.29 8.89
N HIS A 72 31.54 13.37 10.08
CA HIS A 72 32.29 12.24 10.66
C HIS A 72 31.42 11.00 10.90
N GLU A 73 30.20 11.16 11.39
CA GLU A 73 29.26 10.04 11.57
C GLU A 73 28.91 9.39 10.22
N TYR A 74 28.70 10.19 9.18
CA TYR A 74 28.41 9.70 7.83
C TYR A 74 29.59 8.90 7.24
N VAL A 75 30.81 9.41 7.38
CA VAL A 75 32.04 8.75 6.90
C VAL A 75 32.27 7.43 7.64
N HIS A 76 32.06 7.39 8.95
CA HIS A 76 32.26 6.21 9.79
C HIS A 76 30.99 5.37 10.00
N ARG A 77 29.98 5.50 9.12
CA ARG A 77 28.68 4.80 9.27
C ARG A 77 28.79 3.27 9.31
N HIS A 78 29.88 2.73 8.76
CA HIS A 78 30.15 1.30 8.75
C HIS A 78 30.78 0.79 10.07
N GLU A 79 31.28 1.70 10.91
CA GLU A 79 31.84 1.39 12.23
C GLU A 79 30.85 1.81 13.33
N ARG A 80 29.89 0.91 13.61
CA ARG A 80 28.76 1.16 14.53
C ARG A 80 29.17 1.73 15.90
N ALA A 81 30.34 1.36 16.42
CA ALA A 81 30.84 1.84 17.71
C ALA A 81 31.28 3.31 17.67
N TRP A 82 31.84 3.76 16.55
CA TRP A 82 32.37 5.12 16.38
C TRP A 82 31.25 6.11 16.06
N ALA A 83 30.33 5.73 15.16
CA ALA A 83 29.11 6.49 14.88
C ALA A 83 28.28 6.79 16.15
N LYS A 84 28.17 5.80 17.06
CA LYS A 84 27.44 5.97 18.33
C LYS A 84 28.10 7.01 19.27
N LYS A 85 29.43 7.11 19.27
CA LYS A 85 30.15 8.12 20.08
C LYS A 85 30.01 9.51 19.48
N SER A 86 30.21 9.67 18.17
CA SER A 86 30.06 10.95 17.47
C SER A 86 28.65 11.52 17.61
N ARG A 87 27.63 10.67 17.54
CA ARG A 87 26.23 11.05 17.75
C ARG A 87 25.97 11.58 19.16
N ARG A 88 26.53 10.95 20.20
CA ARG A 88 26.43 11.42 21.59
C ARG A 88 27.07 12.80 21.76
N TYR A 89 28.25 13.00 21.20
CA TYR A 89 28.94 14.28 21.26
C TYR A 89 28.18 15.40 20.53
N GLY A 90 27.64 15.10 19.35
CA GLY A 90 26.80 16.03 18.59
C GLY A 90 25.58 16.52 19.38
N TYR A 91 24.83 15.60 20.00
CA TYR A 91 23.69 15.95 20.83
C TYR A 91 24.07 16.73 22.10
N THR A 92 25.20 16.40 22.74
CA THR A 92 25.64 17.16 23.93
C THR A 92 26.02 18.60 23.61
N ILE A 93 26.74 18.81 22.50
CA ILE A 93 27.12 20.15 22.02
C ILE A 93 25.87 20.97 21.68
N GLN A 94 24.90 20.34 21.04
CA GLN A 94 23.63 20.95 20.64
C GLN A 94 22.75 21.34 21.83
N GLY A 95 22.64 20.46 22.83
CA GLY A 95 21.94 20.77 24.08
C GLY A 95 22.57 21.95 24.81
N LEU A 96 23.91 22.03 24.82
CA LEU A 96 24.64 23.16 25.39
C LEU A 96 24.37 24.46 24.63
N ALA A 97 24.39 24.42 23.29
CA ALA A 97 24.10 25.58 22.44
C ALA A 97 22.67 26.11 22.67
N LEU A 98 21.67 25.21 22.75
CA LEU A 98 20.29 25.56 23.06
C LEU A 98 20.13 26.15 24.46
N ALA A 99 20.79 25.58 25.47
CA ALA A 99 20.77 26.11 26.83
C ALA A 99 21.40 27.52 26.90
N LEU A 100 22.49 27.76 26.18
CA LEU A 100 23.13 29.07 26.08
C LEU A 100 22.26 30.09 25.31
N CYS A 101 21.60 29.69 24.22
CA CYS A 101 20.62 30.53 23.50
C CYS A 101 19.43 30.91 24.41
N ALA A 102 18.90 29.92 25.12
CA ALA A 102 17.80 30.11 26.05
C ALA A 102 18.18 31.08 27.18
N ALA A 103 19.39 30.95 27.73
CA ALA A 103 19.87 31.81 28.82
C ALA A 103 20.09 33.27 28.39
N THR A 104 20.40 33.54 27.12
CA THR A 104 20.80 34.90 26.68
C THR A 104 19.67 35.74 26.07
N ASN A 105 18.61 35.13 25.52
CA ASN A 105 17.60 35.87 24.73
C ASN A 105 16.13 35.48 24.98
N TRP A 106 15.80 34.85 26.10
CA TRP A 106 14.41 34.49 26.41
C TRP A 106 13.54 35.75 26.59
N GLY A 107 12.65 36.03 25.64
CA GLY A 107 11.55 37.00 25.80
C GLY A 107 11.56 38.26 24.92
N LYS A 108 12.44 38.41 23.92
CA LYS A 108 12.39 39.57 22.99
C LYS A 108 12.56 39.20 21.51
N GLY A 109 11.49 39.37 20.71
CA GLY A 109 11.55 39.41 19.24
C GLY A 109 11.42 38.06 18.51
N ILE A 110 11.77 38.07 17.21
CA ILE A 110 11.60 36.95 16.24
C ILE A 110 12.40 35.68 16.59
N TRP A 111 13.35 35.79 17.51
CA TRP A 111 14.30 34.73 17.86
C TRP A 111 13.63 33.46 18.41
N GLY A 112 12.49 33.56 19.10
CA GLY A 112 11.75 32.38 19.57
C GLY A 112 11.24 31.51 18.41
N ALA A 113 10.70 32.15 17.36
CA ALA A 113 10.24 31.43 16.16
C ALA A 113 11.40 30.81 15.38
N VAL A 114 12.54 31.50 15.30
CA VAL A 114 13.76 30.97 14.64
C VAL A 114 14.29 29.74 15.39
N ILE A 115 14.31 29.77 16.73
CA ILE A 115 14.74 28.62 17.55
C ILE A 115 13.80 27.41 17.32
N VAL A 116 12.48 27.62 17.32
CA VAL A 116 11.51 26.54 17.07
C VAL A 116 11.67 25.97 15.66
N ALA A 117 11.79 26.82 14.63
CA ALA A 117 12.00 26.36 13.26
C ALA A 117 13.30 25.53 13.12
N PHE A 118 14.37 25.96 13.80
CA PHE A 118 15.64 25.24 13.80
C PHE A 118 15.53 23.88 14.52
N LEU A 119 14.83 23.82 15.65
CA LEU A 119 14.56 22.56 16.35
C LEU A 119 13.76 21.58 15.48
N LEU A 120 12.75 22.06 14.74
CA LEU A 120 11.98 21.23 13.82
C LEU A 120 12.84 20.71 12.66
N LEU A 121 13.66 21.57 12.06
CA LEU A 121 14.60 21.17 11.01
C LEU A 121 15.61 20.13 11.50
N MET A 122 16.08 20.27 12.75
CA MET A 122 16.94 19.29 13.39
C MET A 122 16.24 17.95 13.58
N VAL A 123 15.03 17.93 14.16
CA VAL A 123 14.25 16.71 14.36
C VAL A 123 14.03 16.01 13.02
N TYR A 124 13.70 16.77 11.97
CA TYR A 124 13.56 16.25 10.62
C TYR A 124 14.88 15.65 10.09
N SER A 125 16.01 16.35 10.23
CA SER A 125 17.30 15.88 9.71
C SER A 125 17.80 14.60 10.42
N VAL A 126 17.62 14.53 11.74
CA VAL A 126 17.93 13.34 12.55
C VAL A 126 17.02 12.19 12.14
N TRP A 127 15.72 12.46 11.95
CA TRP A 127 14.75 11.47 11.51
C TRP A 127 15.09 10.92 10.12
N ASP A 128 15.40 11.79 9.15
CA ASP A 128 15.78 11.38 7.80
C ASP A 128 17.08 10.55 7.80
N ALA A 129 18.10 10.96 8.55
CA ALA A 129 19.33 10.19 8.70
C ALA A 129 19.09 8.83 9.38
N TYR A 130 18.21 8.80 10.39
CA TYR A 130 17.79 7.56 11.06
C TYR A 130 17.03 6.64 10.09
N MET A 131 16.08 7.17 9.32
CA MET A 131 15.32 6.41 8.33
C MET A 131 16.21 5.88 7.21
N LYS A 132 17.20 6.66 6.75
CA LYS A 132 18.21 6.21 5.78
C LYS A 132 19.17 5.17 6.35
N ALA A 133 19.46 5.22 7.65
CA ALA A 133 20.27 4.20 8.33
C ALA A 133 19.48 2.91 8.60
N LEU A 134 18.16 3.01 8.78
CA LEU A 134 17.24 1.89 8.86
C LEU A 134 16.88 1.32 7.48
N ALA A 135 17.09 2.07 6.40
CA ALA A 135 16.86 1.59 5.06
C ALA A 135 17.77 0.39 4.80
N LEU A 136 17.13 -0.77 4.66
CA LEU A 136 17.78 -2.02 4.31
C LEU A 136 18.44 -1.89 2.93
N HIS A 137 19.48 -2.69 2.67
CA HIS A 137 20.01 -2.79 1.32
C HIS A 137 18.86 -3.18 0.37
N PRO A 138 18.81 -2.68 -0.88
CA PRO A 138 17.69 -2.97 -1.78
C PRO A 138 17.41 -4.48 -1.96
N GLU A 139 18.42 -5.32 -1.79
CA GLU A 139 18.29 -6.78 -1.81
C GLU A 139 17.62 -7.33 -0.54
N ASP A 140 18.03 -6.87 0.64
CA ASP A 140 17.41 -7.26 1.91
C ASP A 140 15.95 -6.80 2.00
N GLN A 141 15.66 -5.61 1.46
CA GLN A 141 14.30 -5.09 1.36
C GLN A 141 13.41 -6.00 0.50
N LYS A 142 13.91 -6.47 -0.64
CA LYS A 142 13.19 -7.44 -1.49
C LYS A 142 12.91 -8.74 -0.76
N VAL A 143 13.86 -9.26 0.02
CA VAL A 143 13.67 -10.48 0.81
C VAL A 143 12.60 -10.27 1.88
N LEU A 144 12.62 -9.12 2.58
CA LEU A 144 11.61 -8.78 3.57
C LEU A 144 10.21 -8.68 2.94
N ASP A 145 10.11 -8.03 1.78
CA ASP A 145 8.86 -7.88 1.03
C ASP A 145 8.32 -9.26 0.61
N GLN A 146 9.18 -10.17 0.15
CA GLN A 146 8.80 -11.54 -0.17
C GLN A 146 8.28 -12.31 1.07
N ILE A 147 8.91 -12.16 2.23
CA ILE A 147 8.45 -12.79 3.48
C ILE A 147 7.08 -12.23 3.90
N ILE A 148 6.89 -10.91 3.79
CA ILE A 148 5.62 -10.26 4.12
C ILE A 148 4.51 -10.77 3.19
N GLU A 149 4.80 -10.87 1.89
CA GLU A 149 3.84 -11.37 0.90
C GLU A 149 3.47 -12.84 1.16
N GLN A 150 4.45 -13.70 1.43
CA GLN A 150 4.20 -15.09 1.83
C GLN A 150 3.34 -15.19 3.09
N LYS A 151 3.57 -14.33 4.09
CA LYS A 151 2.74 -14.29 5.30
C LYS A 151 1.30 -13.88 5.00
N ARG A 152 1.08 -12.92 4.08
CA ARG A 152 -0.25 -12.51 3.64
C ARG A 152 -0.99 -13.64 2.93
N GLN A 153 -0.31 -14.34 2.02
CA GLN A 153 -0.89 -15.49 1.31
C GLN A 153 -1.32 -16.59 2.28
N ARG A 154 -0.46 -17.00 3.22
CA ARG A 154 -0.81 -17.98 4.27
C ARG A 154 -1.94 -17.52 5.19
N ALA A 155 -2.05 -16.22 5.45
CA ALA A 155 -3.17 -15.68 6.22
C ALA A 155 -4.48 -15.75 5.43
N GLN A 156 -4.43 -15.49 4.13
CA GLN A 156 -5.59 -15.59 3.24
C GLN A 156 -6.05 -17.05 3.08
N GLU A 157 -5.14 -18.00 2.88
CA GLU A 157 -5.45 -19.43 2.80
C GLU A 157 -6.16 -19.92 4.07
N ARG A 158 -5.63 -19.58 5.25
CA ARG A 158 -6.27 -19.91 6.54
C ARG A 158 -7.65 -19.30 6.67
N TRP A 159 -7.82 -18.04 6.26
CA TRP A 159 -9.13 -17.41 6.28
C TRP A 159 -10.12 -18.09 5.33
N GLU A 160 -9.68 -18.49 4.13
CA GLU A 160 -10.52 -19.22 3.17
C GLU A 160 -10.89 -20.62 3.66
N GLU A 161 -9.98 -21.33 4.34
CA GLU A 161 -10.26 -22.59 5.02
C GLU A 161 -11.29 -22.41 6.14
N GLU A 162 -11.11 -21.42 7.02
CA GLU A 162 -12.09 -21.11 8.05
C GLU A 162 -13.46 -20.76 7.47
N GLN A 163 -13.51 -19.99 6.38
CA GLN A 163 -14.77 -19.68 5.70
C GLN A 163 -15.41 -20.92 5.09
N ARG A 164 -14.62 -21.83 4.51
CA ARG A 164 -15.11 -23.12 4.00
C ARG A 164 -15.72 -23.96 5.12
N HIS A 165 -15.03 -24.08 6.26
CA HIS A 165 -15.55 -24.78 7.44
C HIS A 165 -16.83 -24.13 7.98
N ARG A 166 -16.89 -22.80 8.09
CA ARG A 166 -18.12 -22.09 8.52
C ARG A 166 -19.27 -22.23 7.54
N ARG A 167 -19.00 -22.32 6.24
CA ARG A 167 -20.03 -22.57 5.22
C ARG A 167 -20.55 -24.01 5.32
N ALA A 168 -19.65 -24.98 5.46
CA ALA A 168 -20.01 -26.38 5.64
C ALA A 168 -20.86 -26.59 6.90
N ALA A 169 -20.45 -26.02 8.04
CA ALA A 169 -21.21 -26.10 9.29
C ALA A 169 -22.60 -25.46 9.17
N ARG A 170 -22.72 -24.29 8.52
CA ARG A 170 -24.04 -23.66 8.27
C ARG A 170 -24.92 -24.48 7.34
N LEU A 171 -24.35 -25.17 6.36
CA LEU A 171 -25.09 -26.05 5.47
C LEU A 171 -25.57 -27.31 6.22
N GLU A 172 -24.74 -27.86 7.11
CA GLU A 172 -25.10 -28.99 7.97
C GLU A 172 -26.21 -28.62 8.97
N GLU A 173 -26.09 -27.45 9.62
CA GLU A 173 -27.13 -26.93 10.51
C GLU A 173 -28.44 -26.67 9.76
N ALA A 174 -28.38 -26.08 8.56
CA ALA A 174 -29.56 -25.91 7.72
C ALA A 174 -30.17 -27.26 7.30
N ALA A 175 -29.35 -28.24 6.89
CA ALA A 175 -29.83 -29.57 6.53
C ALA A 175 -30.50 -30.28 7.71
N ALA A 176 -29.96 -30.12 8.93
CA ALA A 176 -30.56 -30.66 10.15
C ALA A 176 -31.88 -29.96 10.51
N GLN A 177 -31.95 -28.63 10.34
CA GLN A 177 -33.13 -27.83 10.66
C GLN A 177 -34.31 -28.10 9.73
N TYR A 178 -34.05 -28.31 8.42
CA TYR A 178 -35.11 -28.44 7.41
C TYR A 178 -35.44 -29.89 7.02
N GLY A 179 -34.84 -30.88 7.69
CA GLY A 179 -35.02 -32.30 7.35
C GLY A 179 -34.31 -32.67 6.04
N GLN A 180 -34.05 -33.96 5.84
CA GLN A 180 -33.30 -34.55 4.73
C GLN A 180 -33.81 -34.25 3.31
N ASP A 181 -34.88 -33.47 3.12
CA ASP A 181 -35.41 -33.09 1.80
C ASP A 181 -34.59 -32.01 1.09
N LEU A 182 -33.58 -31.44 1.75
CA LEU A 182 -32.51 -30.67 1.09
C LEU A 182 -31.27 -31.53 0.83
N ALA A 183 -31.41 -32.84 0.60
CA ALA A 183 -30.47 -33.53 -0.25
C ALA A 183 -30.47 -32.79 -1.60
N ILE A 184 -29.63 -31.76 -1.69
CA ILE A 184 -29.22 -31.16 -2.95
C ILE A 184 -28.78 -32.36 -3.74
N ASP A 185 -29.63 -32.79 -4.68
CA ASP A 185 -29.25 -33.82 -5.61
C ASP A 185 -27.92 -33.35 -6.21
N PRO A 186 -26.79 -34.02 -5.93
CA PRO A 186 -25.50 -33.60 -6.46
C PRO A 186 -25.53 -33.57 -7.99
N SER A 187 -26.54 -34.22 -8.60
CA SER A 187 -26.82 -34.21 -10.03
C SER A 187 -27.48 -32.92 -10.55
N GLU A 188 -28.03 -32.05 -9.70
CA GLU A 188 -28.77 -30.86 -10.13
C GLU A 188 -27.98 -29.55 -10.09
N THR A 189 -26.65 -29.64 -10.12
CA THR A 189 -25.88 -28.64 -10.88
C THR A 189 -25.91 -29.02 -12.35
N LYS A 190 -27.11 -29.12 -12.94
CA LYS A 190 -27.28 -29.22 -14.39
C LYS A 190 -26.55 -28.01 -14.97
N LYS A 191 -25.35 -28.25 -15.50
CA LYS A 191 -24.62 -27.26 -16.30
C LYS A 191 -25.63 -26.63 -17.25
N PRO A 192 -25.65 -25.29 -17.39
CA PRO A 192 -26.55 -24.62 -18.32
C PRO A 192 -26.47 -25.38 -19.64
N SER A 193 -27.62 -25.91 -20.05
CA SER A 193 -27.68 -27.01 -21.00
C SER A 193 -27.43 -26.54 -22.45
N VAL A 194 -27.20 -25.23 -22.63
CA VAL A 194 -26.74 -24.57 -23.85
C VAL A 194 -25.58 -23.65 -23.49
N GLU A 195 -24.40 -23.96 -24.04
CA GLU A 195 -23.24 -23.07 -23.97
C GLU A 195 -23.39 -21.95 -24.99
N TRP A 196 -23.63 -20.73 -24.51
CA TRP A 196 -23.76 -19.56 -25.37
C TRP A 196 -22.39 -19.05 -25.80
N LYS A 197 -22.11 -19.04 -27.12
CA LYS A 197 -20.94 -18.36 -27.67
C LYS A 197 -21.12 -16.85 -27.57
N ILE A 198 -20.55 -16.24 -26.53
CA ILE A 198 -20.59 -14.79 -26.35
C ILE A 198 -19.85 -14.10 -27.52
N PRO A 199 -20.50 -13.20 -28.28
CA PRO A 199 -19.84 -12.47 -29.34
C PRO A 199 -18.64 -11.66 -28.83
N SER A 200 -17.51 -11.72 -29.55
CA SER A 200 -16.28 -11.02 -29.16
C SER A 200 -16.30 -9.52 -29.48
N ARG A 201 -17.24 -9.08 -30.34
CA ARG A 201 -17.42 -7.70 -30.83
C ARG A 201 -18.85 -7.23 -30.57
N LYS A 202 -19.10 -5.94 -30.82
CA LYS A 202 -20.46 -5.38 -30.82
C LYS A 202 -21.37 -6.16 -31.76
N HIS A 203 -22.60 -6.36 -31.35
CA HIS A 203 -23.61 -7.12 -32.07
C HIS A 203 -24.93 -6.34 -32.14
N GLN A 204 -25.86 -6.84 -32.96
CA GLN A 204 -27.23 -6.33 -32.97
C GLN A 204 -27.85 -6.40 -31.57
N PRO A 205 -28.77 -5.50 -31.19
CA PRO A 205 -29.37 -5.52 -29.85
C PRO A 205 -29.92 -6.90 -29.48
N LEU A 206 -29.47 -7.39 -28.33
CA LEU A 206 -29.95 -8.64 -27.73
C LEU A 206 -30.52 -8.35 -26.35
N VAL A 207 -31.62 -9.01 -26.02
CA VAL A 207 -32.10 -9.14 -24.65
C VAL A 207 -31.45 -10.37 -24.03
N TYR A 208 -30.73 -10.18 -22.93
CA TYR A 208 -30.09 -11.25 -22.18
C TYR A 208 -30.87 -11.58 -20.92
N PHE A 209 -30.83 -12.86 -20.56
CA PHE A 209 -31.24 -13.38 -19.27
C PHE A 209 -29.99 -13.94 -18.59
N ILE A 210 -29.58 -13.35 -17.47
CA ILE A 210 -28.38 -13.76 -16.73
C ILE A 210 -28.77 -14.20 -15.31
N ARG A 211 -28.42 -15.43 -14.94
CA ARG A 211 -28.70 -16.03 -13.64
C ARG A 211 -27.62 -15.69 -12.60
N ASN A 212 -28.05 -15.35 -11.39
CA ASN A 212 -27.20 -15.17 -10.22
C ASN A 212 -27.91 -15.76 -8.99
N GLY A 213 -27.53 -17.00 -8.62
CA GLY A 213 -28.27 -17.77 -7.62
C GLY A 213 -29.69 -18.07 -8.08
N ASN A 214 -30.68 -17.72 -7.26
CA ASN A 214 -32.12 -17.90 -7.49
C ASN A 214 -32.79 -16.72 -8.21
N ARG A 215 -31.99 -15.82 -8.82
CA ARG A 215 -32.47 -14.61 -9.48
C ARG A 215 -31.94 -14.53 -10.89
N VAL A 216 -32.74 -13.98 -11.80
CA VAL A 216 -32.40 -13.73 -13.20
C VAL A 216 -32.51 -12.24 -13.47
N LYS A 217 -31.45 -11.67 -14.06
CA LYS A 217 -31.44 -10.31 -14.58
C LYS A 217 -31.88 -10.33 -16.04
N ILE A 218 -32.84 -9.49 -16.39
CA ILE A 218 -33.29 -9.28 -17.77
C ILE A 218 -32.84 -7.90 -18.19
N GLY A 219 -32.09 -7.79 -19.29
CA GLY A 219 -31.69 -6.48 -19.83
C GLY A 219 -31.26 -6.55 -21.29
N THR A 220 -31.15 -5.40 -21.95
CA THR A 220 -30.65 -5.31 -23.34
C THR A 220 -29.18 -4.88 -23.41
N THR A 221 -28.47 -5.31 -24.45
CA THR A 221 -27.10 -4.87 -24.74
C THR A 221 -26.75 -5.03 -26.22
N THR A 222 -25.83 -4.20 -26.71
CA THR A 222 -25.13 -4.38 -27.99
C THR A 222 -23.69 -4.88 -27.80
N ASP A 223 -23.27 -5.09 -26.55
CA ASP A 223 -21.94 -5.58 -26.16
C ASP A 223 -22.09 -6.51 -24.94
N LEU A 224 -22.45 -7.77 -25.21
CA LEU A 224 -22.70 -8.79 -24.19
C LEU A 224 -21.45 -9.11 -23.38
N ARG A 225 -20.27 -9.16 -24.02
CA ARG A 225 -19.00 -9.44 -23.36
C ARG A 225 -18.68 -8.40 -22.29
N ARG A 226 -18.80 -7.11 -22.63
CA ARG A 226 -18.62 -6.03 -21.66
C ARG A 226 -19.64 -6.12 -20.54
N ARG A 227 -20.91 -6.39 -20.87
CA ARG A 227 -22.00 -6.47 -19.88
C ARG A 227 -21.77 -7.59 -18.85
N VAL A 228 -21.45 -8.80 -19.30
CA VAL A 228 -21.17 -9.95 -18.41
C VAL A 228 -20.00 -9.63 -17.47
N ARG A 229 -18.92 -9.03 -17.99
CA ARG A 229 -17.76 -8.60 -17.19
C ARG A 229 -18.14 -7.52 -16.17
N THR A 230 -18.93 -6.52 -16.55
CA THR A 230 -19.37 -5.44 -15.65
C THR A 230 -20.22 -5.95 -14.51
N LEU A 231 -21.02 -6.99 -14.72
CA LEU A 231 -21.80 -7.63 -13.66
C LEU A 231 -20.97 -8.55 -12.76
N ALA A 232 -19.66 -8.71 -13.04
CA ALA A 232 -18.76 -9.66 -12.37
C ALA A 232 -19.28 -11.11 -12.42
N LEU A 233 -19.96 -11.48 -13.50
CA LEU A 233 -20.51 -12.82 -13.71
C LEU A 233 -19.70 -13.56 -14.77
N ARG A 234 -19.83 -14.89 -14.76
CA ARG A 234 -19.15 -15.75 -15.73
C ARG A 234 -20.03 -15.96 -16.98
N PRO A 235 -19.45 -16.23 -18.17
CA PRO A 235 -20.20 -16.50 -19.38
C PRO A 235 -21.31 -17.55 -19.25
N GLU A 236 -21.06 -18.60 -18.48
CA GLU A 236 -22.02 -19.68 -18.20
C GLU A 236 -23.28 -19.21 -17.45
N ASN A 237 -23.26 -18.02 -16.84
CA ASN A 237 -24.44 -17.48 -16.16
C ASN A 237 -25.45 -16.89 -17.14
N VAL A 238 -25.11 -16.70 -18.42
CA VAL A 238 -26.08 -16.32 -19.46
C VAL A 238 -26.94 -17.55 -19.74
N VAL A 239 -28.23 -17.49 -19.38
CA VAL A 239 -29.14 -18.64 -19.53
C VAL A 239 -29.98 -18.59 -20.80
N LEU A 240 -30.27 -17.38 -21.30
CA LEU A 240 -31.02 -17.18 -22.54
C LEU A 240 -30.58 -15.86 -23.23
N LEU A 241 -30.53 -15.89 -24.56
CA LEU A 241 -30.37 -14.71 -25.41
C LEU A 241 -31.51 -14.65 -26.42
N GLU A 242 -32.19 -13.51 -26.50
CA GLU A 242 -33.26 -13.23 -27.45
C GLU A 242 -32.88 -12.03 -28.32
N ALA A 243 -33.22 -12.09 -29.61
CA ALA A 243 -33.06 -10.95 -30.50
C ALA A 243 -34.05 -9.85 -30.12
N GLY A 244 -33.57 -8.61 -29.95
CA GLY A 244 -34.44 -7.49 -29.61
C GLY A 244 -33.73 -6.36 -28.85
N GLY A 245 -34.30 -5.16 -28.97
CA GLY A 245 -33.86 -3.97 -28.26
C GLY A 245 -34.66 -3.69 -26.98
N MET A 246 -34.69 -2.40 -26.60
CA MET A 246 -35.35 -1.92 -25.38
C MET A 246 -36.85 -2.23 -25.33
N ASP A 247 -37.56 -2.24 -26.46
CA ASP A 247 -39.00 -2.54 -26.47
C ASP A 247 -39.27 -3.99 -26.06
N ARG A 248 -38.46 -4.92 -26.57
CA ARG A 248 -38.54 -6.34 -26.22
C ARG A 248 -38.19 -6.59 -24.76
N GLU A 249 -37.19 -5.89 -24.23
CA GLU A 249 -36.88 -5.91 -22.81
C GLU A 249 -38.06 -5.42 -21.96
N ARG A 250 -38.68 -4.30 -22.35
CA ARG A 250 -39.86 -3.75 -21.66
C ARG A 250 -41.03 -4.72 -21.64
N ASP A 251 -41.26 -5.43 -22.75
CA ASP A 251 -42.28 -6.47 -22.83
C ASP A 251 -42.00 -7.62 -21.85
N PHE A 252 -40.74 -8.05 -21.74
CA PHE A 252 -40.36 -9.08 -20.77
C PHE A 252 -40.46 -8.60 -19.32
N HIS A 253 -40.05 -7.37 -19.02
CA HIS A 253 -40.24 -6.79 -17.69
C HIS A 253 -41.73 -6.75 -17.33
N LYS A 254 -42.59 -6.29 -18.24
CA LYS A 254 -44.04 -6.26 -18.04
C LYS A 254 -44.62 -7.66 -17.86
N ARG A 255 -44.20 -8.63 -18.67
CA ARG A 255 -44.65 -10.03 -18.59
C ARG A 255 -44.29 -10.68 -17.27
N PHE A 256 -43.07 -10.44 -16.78
CA PHE A 256 -42.54 -11.08 -15.57
C PHE A 256 -42.56 -10.20 -14.33
N GLU A 257 -43.32 -9.10 -14.35
CA GLU A 257 -43.38 -8.10 -13.27
C GLU A 257 -43.71 -8.73 -11.91
N LYS A 258 -44.56 -9.77 -11.87
CA LYS A 258 -44.92 -10.51 -10.65
C LYS A 258 -43.74 -11.22 -9.96
N TYR A 259 -42.63 -11.44 -10.68
CA TYR A 259 -41.40 -12.02 -10.14
C TYR A 259 -40.32 -10.98 -9.84
N ARG A 260 -40.56 -9.71 -10.15
CA ARG A 260 -39.58 -8.64 -10.03
C ARG A 260 -39.30 -8.31 -8.57
N GLU A 261 -38.03 -8.11 -8.25
CA GLU A 261 -37.60 -7.74 -6.90
C GLU A 261 -37.55 -6.23 -6.73
N GLY A 262 -38.65 -5.68 -6.21
CA GLY A 262 -38.80 -4.23 -5.98
C GLY A 262 -38.59 -3.44 -7.27
N ASN A 263 -37.84 -2.33 -7.18
CA ASN A 263 -37.54 -1.46 -8.32
C ASN A 263 -36.27 -1.88 -9.09
N THR A 264 -35.82 -3.13 -8.97
CA THR A 264 -34.58 -3.60 -9.61
C THR A 264 -34.86 -4.26 -10.96
N GLU A 265 -33.81 -4.55 -11.73
CA GLU A 265 -33.89 -5.38 -12.95
C GLU A 265 -33.70 -6.89 -12.64
N TRP A 266 -33.82 -7.28 -11.37
CA TRP A 266 -33.70 -8.67 -10.94
C TRP A 266 -35.08 -9.28 -10.72
N PHE A 267 -35.23 -10.52 -11.19
CA PHE A 267 -36.46 -11.29 -11.11
C PHE A 267 -36.15 -12.62 -10.40
N ARG A 268 -37.07 -13.12 -9.59
CA ARG A 268 -36.94 -14.45 -8.98
C ARG A 268 -37.09 -15.53 -10.04
N ASP A 269 -36.17 -16.48 -10.09
CA ASP A 269 -36.18 -17.58 -11.05
C ASP A 269 -37.18 -18.67 -10.65
N LEU A 270 -38.47 -18.39 -10.81
CA LEU A 270 -39.55 -19.31 -10.45
C LEU A 270 -40.79 -19.10 -11.31
N GLY A 271 -41.68 -20.10 -11.31
CA GLY A 271 -42.94 -20.07 -12.03
C GLY A 271 -42.78 -19.86 -13.54
N GLU A 272 -43.57 -18.94 -14.10
CA GLU A 272 -43.64 -18.66 -15.53
C GLU A 272 -42.31 -18.18 -16.11
N LEU A 273 -41.48 -17.43 -15.37
CA LEU A 273 -40.17 -17.01 -15.86
C LEU A 273 -39.23 -18.22 -16.07
N SER A 274 -39.16 -19.11 -15.09
CA SER A 274 -38.33 -20.30 -15.15
C SER A 274 -38.80 -21.26 -16.25
N ALA A 275 -40.13 -21.43 -16.36
CA ALA A 275 -40.76 -22.21 -17.43
C ALA A 275 -40.44 -21.63 -18.81
N TYR A 276 -40.56 -20.32 -18.99
CA TYR A 276 -40.25 -19.65 -20.27
C TYR A 276 -38.79 -19.84 -20.68
N ILE A 277 -37.84 -19.64 -19.75
CA ILE A 277 -36.41 -19.85 -20.03
C ILE A 277 -36.17 -21.29 -20.47
N THR A 278 -36.74 -22.25 -19.74
CA THR A 278 -36.57 -23.69 -20.03
C THR A 278 -37.14 -24.06 -21.40
N GLU A 279 -38.39 -23.69 -21.67
CA GLU A 279 -39.06 -23.94 -22.95
C GLU A 279 -38.26 -23.37 -24.13
N ARG A 280 -37.79 -22.13 -23.97
CA ARG A 280 -37.07 -21.44 -25.03
C ARG A 280 -35.70 -22.04 -25.30
N VAL A 281 -34.98 -22.44 -24.25
CA VAL A 281 -33.70 -23.14 -24.36
C VAL A 281 -33.88 -24.48 -25.09
N GLU A 282 -34.93 -25.23 -24.78
CA GLU A 282 -35.24 -26.50 -25.47
C GLU A 282 -35.60 -26.29 -26.95
N GLU A 283 -36.34 -25.23 -27.27
CA GLU A 283 -36.64 -24.88 -28.66
C GLU A 283 -35.37 -24.54 -29.45
N ILE A 284 -34.49 -23.71 -28.88
CA ILE A 284 -33.21 -23.34 -29.51
C ILE A 284 -32.32 -24.55 -29.70
N ARG A 285 -32.31 -25.49 -28.74
CA ARG A 285 -31.60 -26.77 -28.90
C ARG A 285 -32.15 -27.56 -30.08
N ARG A 286 -33.47 -27.71 -30.20
CA ARG A 286 -34.10 -28.42 -31.32
C ARG A 286 -33.75 -27.79 -32.66
N GLN A 287 -33.76 -26.46 -32.75
CA GLN A 287 -33.36 -25.73 -33.96
C GLN A 287 -31.89 -25.95 -34.32
N GLN A 288 -30.98 -25.91 -33.34
CA GLN A 288 -29.56 -26.17 -33.55
C GLN A 288 -29.30 -27.62 -33.98
N ALA A 289 -30.01 -28.59 -33.40
CA ALA A 289 -29.90 -30.00 -33.78
C ALA A 289 -30.37 -30.23 -35.24
N ALA A 290 -31.52 -29.68 -35.62
CA ALA A 290 -32.04 -29.77 -36.99
C ALA A 290 -31.11 -29.10 -38.02
N THR A 291 -30.48 -27.98 -37.66
CA THR A 291 -29.51 -27.30 -38.52
C THR A 291 -28.24 -28.14 -38.73
N ARG A 292 -27.78 -28.86 -37.69
CA ARG A 292 -26.59 -29.74 -37.79
C ARG A 292 -26.86 -30.97 -38.65
N SER A 293 -28.03 -31.60 -38.51
CA SER A 293 -28.36 -32.79 -39.32
C SER A 293 -28.50 -32.44 -40.80
N GLY A 294 -29.16 -31.34 -41.15
CA GLY A 294 -29.32 -30.91 -42.55
C GLY A 294 -28.04 -30.41 -43.24
N SER A 295 -26.95 -30.20 -42.49
CA SER A 295 -25.63 -29.85 -43.01
C SER A 295 -24.74 -31.07 -43.25
N ALA A 296 -25.04 -32.23 -42.66
CA ALA A 296 -24.26 -33.46 -42.85
C ALA A 296 -24.67 -34.22 -44.12
N ASP A 297 -25.88 -33.97 -44.62
CA ASP A 297 -26.43 -34.60 -45.85
C ASP A 297 -26.16 -33.79 -47.13
N ARG A 298 -25.34 -32.72 -47.08
CA ARG A 298 -24.89 -31.94 -48.25
C ARG A 298 -23.39 -32.03 -48.43
#